data_AF-A0A8T7LM35-F1
#
_entry.id   AF-A0A8T7LM35-F1
#
_cell.length_a   1.000
_cell.length_b   1.000
_cell.length_c   1.000
_cell.angle_alpha   90.00
_cell.angle_beta   90.00
_cell.angle_gamma   90.00
#
_symmetry.space_group_name_H-M   'P 1'
#
loop_
_entity.id
_entity.type
_entity.pdbx_description
1 polymer ?
#
loop_
_entity_poly.entity_id
_entity_poly.type
_entity_poly.pdbx_seq_one_letter_code
_entity_poly.pdbx_strand_id
1 'polypeptide(L)'
;MKRLRLYGILRPMIPSLPLLKILPIESLILHEDHDMQRTLPLVERLRAQGIIRNPPIVMPLNDGTNRHMVLDGANRVTSLREMEFPHIVAQVVEASNPHVNLQTWNHVVWGMSVKTLAASLRKVKNIELVKVDTRKSLDAPKYVPMQVRFPDGSFFIMKETPSDLATHIQTMHNVVNAYKTRASLDRTSQTLIDTFKKIYPDLTALVIFPHFKIKTVLKLASQNILLPTGITRFTVSPRALHLNYPLHELSSAKPLEYKQAYLDQWIEERVKKKGVRLYSEATFLFDE
;
A
#
# COMPACT_ATOMS: atom_id res chain seq x y z
N MET A 1 17.20 -11.84 -27.84
CA MET A 1 16.25 -12.20 -28.92
C MET A 1 15.22 -13.28 -28.56
N LYS A 2 15.52 -14.33 -27.78
CA LYS A 2 14.51 -15.35 -27.37
C LYS A 2 13.45 -14.84 -26.37
N ARG A 3 13.78 -13.87 -25.51
CA ARG A 3 12.90 -13.31 -24.44
C ARG A 3 11.69 -12.50 -24.95
N LEU A 4 11.88 -11.67 -25.98
CA LEU A 4 10.75 -10.96 -26.64
C LEU A 4 9.77 -11.93 -27.32
N ARG A 5 10.27 -13.10 -27.76
CA ARG A 5 9.42 -14.11 -28.41
C ARG A 5 8.50 -14.82 -27.42
N LEU A 6 8.94 -15.14 -26.19
CA LEU A 6 8.10 -15.91 -25.26
C LEU A 6 6.95 -15.10 -24.66
N TYR A 7 7.21 -13.88 -24.16
CA TYR A 7 6.15 -12.96 -23.77
C TYR A 7 5.28 -12.59 -24.97
N GLY A 8 5.85 -12.49 -26.18
CA GLY A 8 5.12 -12.29 -27.43
C GLY A 8 4.26 -13.47 -27.88
N ILE A 9 4.52 -14.70 -27.43
CA ILE A 9 3.74 -15.91 -27.74
C ILE A 9 2.61 -16.14 -26.72
N LEU A 10 2.82 -15.80 -25.45
CA LEU A 10 1.79 -15.94 -24.40
C LEU A 10 0.80 -14.76 -24.34
N ARG A 11 1.23 -13.53 -24.67
CA ARG A 11 0.33 -12.37 -24.79
C ARG A 11 -0.85 -12.59 -25.75
N PRO A 12 -0.69 -13.18 -26.95
CA PRO A 12 -1.84 -13.41 -27.82
C PRO A 12 -2.83 -14.46 -27.27
N MET A 13 -2.42 -15.33 -26.34
CA MET A 13 -3.34 -16.26 -25.66
C MET A 13 -4.08 -15.60 -24.49
N ILE A 14 -3.43 -14.71 -23.73
CA ILE A 14 -4.05 -13.91 -22.65
C ILE A 14 -3.44 -12.48 -22.70
N PRO A 15 -4.07 -11.53 -23.43
CA PRO A 15 -3.49 -10.20 -23.68
C PRO A 15 -3.27 -9.33 -22.43
N SER A 16 -3.86 -9.73 -21.31
CA SER A 16 -3.82 -9.05 -20.02
C SER A 16 -3.00 -9.77 -18.96
N LEU A 17 -2.14 -10.74 -19.30
CA LEU A 17 -1.35 -11.44 -18.29
C LEU A 17 -0.47 -10.45 -17.50
N PRO A 18 -0.49 -10.48 -16.15
CA PRO A 18 0.37 -9.64 -15.34
C PRO A 18 1.85 -9.83 -15.67
N LEU A 19 2.61 -8.74 -15.74
CA LEU A 19 4.06 -8.78 -15.90
C LEU A 19 4.70 -9.22 -14.57
N LEU A 20 5.18 -10.45 -14.51
CA LEU A 20 5.88 -11.00 -13.35
C LEU A 20 7.38 -11.02 -13.58
N LYS A 21 8.15 -10.52 -12.61
CA LYS A 21 9.61 -10.50 -12.65
C LYS A 21 10.22 -11.03 -11.37
N ILE A 22 11.38 -11.67 -11.50
CA ILE A 22 12.32 -11.87 -10.40
C ILE A 22 13.15 -10.60 -10.24
N LEU A 23 13.13 -10.03 -9.04
CA LEU A 23 13.85 -8.81 -8.69
C LEU A 23 14.79 -9.10 -7.51
N PRO A 24 15.96 -8.45 -7.43
CA PRO A 24 16.76 -8.44 -6.20
C PRO A 24 15.95 -7.77 -5.09
N ILE A 25 15.89 -8.36 -3.89
CA ILE A 25 14.98 -7.90 -2.83
C ILE A 25 15.33 -6.47 -2.35
N GLU A 26 16.61 -6.12 -2.41
CA GLU A 26 17.19 -4.85 -2.05
C GLU A 26 16.82 -3.73 -3.04
N SER A 27 16.41 -4.09 -4.26
CA SER A 27 15.93 -3.12 -5.25
C SER A 27 14.53 -2.60 -4.94
N LEU A 28 13.78 -3.26 -4.06
CA LEU A 28 12.45 -2.82 -3.66
C LEU A 28 12.57 -1.70 -2.62
N ILE A 29 11.70 -0.70 -2.66
CA ILE A 29 11.63 0.35 -1.65
C ILE A 29 10.19 0.52 -1.19
N LEU A 30 10.02 0.80 0.09
CA LEU A 30 8.69 1.09 0.64
C LEU A 30 8.39 2.57 0.45
N HIS A 31 7.11 2.92 0.30
CA HIS A 31 6.63 4.30 0.32
C HIS A 31 5.83 4.65 1.57
N GLU A 32 5.54 3.65 2.40
CA GLU A 32 4.90 3.79 3.70
C GLU A 32 5.75 3.14 4.78
N ASP A 33 5.61 3.63 6.02
CA ASP A 33 6.01 2.88 7.20
C ASP A 33 5.32 1.51 7.21
N HIS A 34 6.09 0.47 7.55
CA HIS A 34 5.57 -0.87 7.71
C HIS A 34 5.22 -1.16 9.17
N ASP A 35 4.21 -2.00 9.35
CA ASP A 35 3.75 -2.44 10.67
C ASP A 35 4.55 -3.66 11.11
N MET A 36 5.55 -3.45 11.98
CA MET A 36 6.41 -4.49 12.53
C MET A 36 5.63 -5.64 13.20
N GLN A 37 4.45 -5.37 13.77
CA GLN A 37 3.65 -6.41 14.45
C GLN A 37 3.15 -7.49 13.48
N ARG A 38 3.06 -7.16 12.18
CA ARG A 38 2.56 -8.07 11.14
C ARG A 38 3.66 -8.88 10.46
N THR A 39 4.94 -8.56 10.68
CA THR A 39 6.04 -9.23 9.97
C THR A 39 6.30 -10.62 10.54
N LEU A 40 6.44 -10.77 11.86
CA LEU A 40 6.78 -12.06 12.49
C LEU A 40 5.77 -13.19 12.19
N PRO A 41 4.44 -13.01 12.34
CA PRO A 41 3.48 -14.07 12.00
C PRO A 41 3.51 -14.45 10.52
N LEU A 42 3.88 -13.50 9.64
CA LEU A 42 3.99 -13.75 8.21
C LEU A 42 5.26 -14.54 7.88
N VAL A 43 6.38 -14.28 8.55
CA VAL A 43 7.61 -15.07 8.44
C VAL A 43 7.35 -16.53 8.77
N GLU A 44 6.66 -16.82 9.89
CA GLU A 44 6.31 -18.19 10.29
C GLU A 44 5.45 -18.88 9.24
N ARG A 45 4.41 -18.19 8.73
CA ARG A 45 3.53 -18.72 7.68
C ARG A 45 4.29 -19.00 6.38
N LEU A 46 5.17 -18.10 5.95
CA LEU A 46 5.98 -18.26 4.74
C LEU A 46 6.92 -19.47 4.86
N ARG A 47 7.57 -19.65 6.02
CA ARG A 47 8.40 -20.83 6.29
C ARG A 47 7.60 -22.13 6.24
N ALA A 48 6.42 -22.14 6.87
CA ALA A 48 5.56 -23.33 6.91
C ALA A 48 5.02 -23.72 5.52
N GLN A 49 4.63 -22.73 4.70
CA GLN A 49 4.04 -22.98 3.38
C GLN A 49 5.09 -23.25 2.30
N GLY A 50 6.30 -22.72 2.43
CA GLY A 50 7.37 -22.88 1.43
C GLY A 50 7.06 -22.21 0.08
N ILE A 51 6.01 -21.40 0.00
CA ILE A 51 5.57 -20.71 -1.21
C ILE A 51 5.25 -19.23 -0.95
N ILE A 52 5.39 -18.41 -1.99
CA ILE A 52 4.76 -17.09 -2.06
C ILE A 52 3.45 -17.21 -2.84
N ARG A 53 2.33 -17.20 -2.12
CA ARG A 53 0.98 -17.33 -2.68
C ARG A 53 0.65 -16.20 -3.65
N ASN A 54 0.81 -14.96 -3.19
CA ASN A 54 0.52 -13.75 -3.97
C ASN A 54 1.80 -12.91 -4.07
N PRO A 55 2.32 -12.61 -5.28
CA PRO A 55 3.48 -11.73 -5.43
C PRO A 55 3.12 -10.29 -4.97
N PRO A 56 4.05 -9.54 -4.35
CA PRO A 56 3.87 -8.09 -4.17
C PRO A 56 3.74 -7.39 -5.52
N ILE A 57 3.10 -6.23 -5.50
CA ILE A 57 2.98 -5.38 -6.68
C ILE A 57 3.93 -4.21 -6.52
N VAL A 58 4.72 -3.93 -7.54
CA VAL A 58 5.76 -2.91 -7.53
C VAL A 58 5.69 -2.04 -8.77
N MET A 59 6.19 -0.81 -8.65
CA MET A 59 6.29 0.18 -9.72
C MET A 59 7.73 0.65 -9.84
N PRO A 60 8.33 0.63 -11.05
CA PRO A 60 9.71 1.08 -11.22
C PRO A 60 9.86 2.57 -10.90
N LEU A 61 11.02 2.94 -10.36
CA LEU A 61 11.44 4.33 -10.32
C LEU A 61 12.00 4.73 -11.68
N ASN A 62 11.51 5.84 -12.22
CA ASN A 62 12.01 6.42 -13.47
C ASN A 62 13.24 7.34 -13.22
N ASP A 63 14.17 6.89 -12.38
CA ASP A 63 15.37 7.64 -11.93
C ASP A 63 16.69 6.96 -12.31
N GLY A 64 16.63 5.86 -13.08
CA GLY A 64 17.81 5.10 -13.54
C GLY A 64 18.42 4.16 -12.49
N THR A 65 17.89 4.11 -11.27
CA THR A 65 18.45 3.28 -10.18
C THR A 65 18.02 1.81 -10.25
N ASN A 66 17.13 1.44 -11.17
CA ASN A 66 16.47 0.13 -11.24
C ASN A 66 15.71 -0.28 -9.96
N ARG A 67 15.48 0.66 -9.04
CA ARG A 67 14.67 0.44 -7.83
C ARG A 67 13.18 0.43 -8.18
N HIS A 68 12.41 -0.25 -7.35
CA HIS A 68 10.96 -0.37 -7.50
C HIS A 68 10.23 -0.03 -6.21
N MET A 69 9.27 0.90 -6.26
CA MET A 69 8.38 1.23 -5.16
C MET A 69 7.32 0.14 -4.97
N VAL A 70 7.16 -0.37 -3.75
CA VAL A 70 6.20 -1.42 -3.41
C VAL A 70 4.80 -0.83 -3.25
N LEU A 71 3.87 -1.12 -4.15
CA LEU A 71 2.49 -0.62 -4.07
C LEU A 71 1.62 -1.45 -3.12
N ASP A 72 1.87 -2.76 -3.09
CA ASP A 72 1.14 -3.73 -2.29
C ASP A 72 2.08 -4.85 -1.86
N GLY A 73 1.93 -5.30 -0.60
CA GLY A 73 2.74 -6.38 -0.04
C GLY A 73 3.99 -5.94 0.71
N ALA A 74 4.02 -4.74 1.31
CA ALA A 74 5.10 -4.28 2.17
C ALA A 74 5.55 -5.35 3.18
N ASN A 75 4.61 -5.95 3.93
CA ASN A 75 4.94 -7.00 4.91
C ASN A 75 5.56 -8.24 4.27
N ARG A 76 5.16 -8.63 3.04
CA ARG A 76 5.76 -9.76 2.32
C ARG A 76 7.21 -9.46 1.96
N VAL A 77 7.48 -8.25 1.49
CA VAL A 77 8.83 -7.78 1.16
C VAL A 77 9.69 -7.73 2.43
N THR A 78 9.19 -7.13 3.52
CA THR A 78 9.93 -7.05 4.79
C THR A 78 10.18 -8.44 5.38
N SER A 79 9.19 -9.34 5.38
CA SER A 79 9.36 -10.71 5.89
C SER A 79 10.43 -11.48 5.12
N LEU A 80 10.44 -11.38 3.79
CA LEU A 80 11.47 -12.05 2.98
C LEU A 80 12.87 -11.43 3.19
N ARG A 81 12.96 -10.13 3.48
CA ARG A 81 14.23 -9.50 3.88
C ARG A 81 14.74 -10.01 5.22
N GLU A 82 13.86 -10.12 6.21
CA GLU A 82 14.21 -10.69 7.53
C GLU A 82 14.63 -12.17 7.41
N MET A 83 14.09 -12.89 6.43
CA MET A 83 14.50 -14.24 6.09
C MET A 83 15.74 -14.30 5.17
N GLU A 84 16.38 -13.16 4.89
CA GLU A 84 17.60 -13.03 4.08
C GLU A 84 17.46 -13.56 2.64
N PHE A 85 16.26 -13.46 2.05
CA PHE A 85 16.05 -13.87 0.67
C PHE A 85 16.74 -12.90 -0.28
N PRO A 86 17.58 -13.37 -1.21
CA PRO A 86 18.27 -12.48 -2.15
C PRO A 86 17.33 -11.94 -3.24
N HIS A 87 16.25 -12.67 -3.55
CA HIS A 87 15.35 -12.35 -4.66
C HIS A 87 13.89 -12.52 -4.28
N ILE A 88 13.01 -11.86 -5.03
CA ILE A 88 11.56 -11.92 -4.88
C ILE A 88 10.88 -11.94 -6.25
N VAL A 89 9.80 -12.71 -6.37
CA VAL A 89 8.89 -12.57 -7.53
C VAL A 89 7.89 -11.46 -7.24
N ALA A 90 7.79 -10.50 -8.16
CA ALA A 90 6.89 -9.36 -8.04
C ALA A 90 6.10 -9.14 -9.34
N GLN A 91 4.89 -8.60 -9.21
CA GLN A 91 4.14 -8.05 -10.33
C GLN A 91 4.58 -6.60 -10.56
N VAL A 92 5.10 -6.32 -11.75
CA VAL A 92 5.55 -4.98 -12.13
C VAL A 92 4.44 -4.25 -12.89
N VAL A 93 4.13 -3.03 -12.47
CA VAL A 93 3.18 -2.14 -13.16
C VAL A 93 3.77 -0.76 -13.39
N GLU A 94 3.48 -0.19 -14.55
CA GLU A 94 3.98 1.14 -14.94
C GLU A 94 3.09 2.25 -14.40
N ALA A 95 3.69 3.41 -14.10
CA ALA A 95 2.95 4.60 -13.66
C ALA A 95 1.97 5.14 -14.71
N SER A 96 2.21 4.85 -15.99
CA SER A 96 1.34 5.21 -17.12
C SER A 96 0.17 4.24 -17.33
N ASN A 97 0.11 3.13 -16.61
CA ASN A 97 -0.95 2.14 -16.77
C ASN A 97 -2.29 2.72 -16.27
N PRO A 98 -3.33 2.85 -17.13
CA PRO A 98 -4.62 3.43 -16.74
C PRO A 98 -5.40 2.57 -15.74
N HIS A 99 -5.01 1.31 -15.55
CA HIS A 99 -5.60 0.39 -14.59
C HIS A 99 -4.89 0.41 -13.23
N VAL A 100 -3.96 1.34 -13.02
CA VAL A 100 -3.33 1.61 -11.73
C VAL A 100 -3.85 2.93 -11.20
N ASN A 101 -4.55 2.90 -10.06
CA ASN A 101 -5.07 4.09 -9.41
C ASN A 101 -4.54 4.19 -7.99
N LEU A 102 -4.34 5.42 -7.53
CA LEU A 102 -4.00 5.72 -6.15
C LEU A 102 -5.14 6.50 -5.52
N GLN A 103 -5.68 5.93 -4.45
CA GLN A 103 -6.65 6.55 -3.56
C GLN A 103 -6.05 6.72 -2.17
N THR A 104 -6.80 7.38 -1.30
CA THR A 104 -6.42 7.59 0.10
C THR A 104 -7.32 6.76 1.00
N TRP A 105 -6.72 6.11 1.98
CA TRP A 105 -7.43 5.55 3.13
C TRP A 105 -7.54 6.60 4.22
N ASN A 106 -8.72 6.69 4.84
CA ASN A 106 -8.97 7.41 6.07
C ASN A 106 -8.86 6.44 7.25
N HIS A 107 -8.56 6.97 8.44
CA HIS A 107 -8.43 6.16 9.64
C HIS A 107 -9.68 6.28 10.51
N VAL A 108 -10.34 5.14 10.75
CA VAL A 108 -11.31 5.01 11.83
C VAL A 108 -10.52 4.69 13.09
N VAL A 109 -10.66 5.51 14.13
CA VAL A 109 -9.93 5.38 15.40
C VAL A 109 -10.94 5.06 16.50
N TRP A 110 -10.67 4.04 17.31
CA TRP A 110 -11.49 3.67 18.48
C TRP A 110 -10.62 3.19 19.66
N GLY A 111 -11.22 3.07 20.84
CA GLY A 111 -10.53 2.61 22.05
C GLY A 111 -9.70 3.70 22.77
N MET A 112 -9.76 4.95 22.32
CA MET A 112 -9.23 6.13 23.00
C MET A 112 -10.35 7.15 23.26
N SER A 113 -10.27 7.93 24.34
CA SER A 113 -11.24 9.03 24.53
C SER A 113 -11.05 10.17 23.53
N VAL A 114 -12.16 10.77 23.08
CA VAL A 114 -12.17 11.99 22.25
C VAL A 114 -11.31 13.10 22.84
N LYS A 115 -11.41 13.31 24.16
CA LYS A 115 -10.64 14.34 24.89
C LYS A 115 -9.13 14.08 24.79
N THR A 116 -8.69 12.83 24.92
CA THR A 116 -7.28 12.43 24.81
C THR A 116 -6.76 12.67 23.40
N LEU A 117 -7.53 12.28 22.37
CA LEU A 117 -7.13 12.51 20.98
C LEU A 117 -7.04 14.00 20.66
N ALA A 118 -8.07 14.79 20.99
CA ALA A 118 -8.10 16.22 20.75
C ALA A 118 -6.93 16.95 21.45
N ALA A 119 -6.63 16.59 22.71
CA ALA A 119 -5.49 17.14 23.43
C ALA A 119 -4.15 16.77 22.79
N SER A 120 -4.05 15.57 22.20
CA SER A 120 -2.83 15.11 21.53
C SER A 120 -2.62 15.79 20.19
N LEU A 121 -3.69 15.97 19.40
CA LEU A 121 -3.66 16.70 18.13
C LEU A 121 -3.29 18.17 18.31
N ARG A 122 -3.77 18.85 19.37
CA ARG A 122 -3.36 20.24 19.70
C ARG A 122 -1.87 20.38 20.04
N LYS A 123 -1.19 19.29 20.41
CA LYS A 123 0.25 19.29 20.70
C LYS A 123 1.09 19.04 19.45
N VAL A 124 0.48 18.71 18.31
CA VAL A 124 1.20 18.55 17.05
C VAL A 124 1.68 19.93 16.59
N LYS A 125 3.00 20.10 16.49
CA LYS A 125 3.61 21.33 15.96
C LYS A 125 3.13 21.58 14.53
N ASN A 126 3.06 22.86 14.14
CA ASN A 126 2.69 23.33 12.80
C ASN A 126 1.22 23.10 12.40
N ILE A 127 0.36 22.58 13.28
CA ILE A 127 -1.08 22.42 13.05
C ILE A 127 -1.88 23.30 14.02
N GLU A 128 -2.85 24.00 13.48
CA GLU A 128 -3.96 24.60 14.22
C GLU A 128 -5.25 23.79 13.96
N LEU A 129 -5.96 23.39 15.02
CA LEU A 129 -7.29 22.76 14.89
C LEU A 129 -8.37 23.83 14.77
N VAL A 130 -8.87 24.02 13.55
CA VAL A 130 -9.93 24.99 13.26
C VAL A 130 -11.27 24.26 13.22
N LYS A 131 -12.18 24.59 14.14
CA LYS A 131 -13.53 24.03 14.16
C LYS A 131 -14.29 24.52 12.94
N VAL A 132 -14.90 23.61 12.20
CA VAL A 132 -15.75 23.94 11.06
C VAL A 132 -17.18 24.16 11.52
N ASP A 133 -17.74 25.31 11.17
CA ASP A 133 -19.18 25.57 11.29
C ASP A 133 -19.87 25.14 10.00
N THR A 134 -20.50 23.96 10.02
CA THR A 134 -21.16 23.36 8.85
C THR A 134 -22.37 24.16 8.36
N ARG A 135 -22.81 25.18 9.11
CA ARG A 135 -23.90 26.10 8.72
C ARG A 135 -23.41 27.28 7.88
N LYS A 136 -22.10 27.49 7.79
CA LYS A 136 -21.50 28.54 6.96
C LYS A 136 -21.02 27.90 5.66
N SER A 137 -21.32 28.54 4.53
CA SER A 137 -20.72 28.18 3.25
C SER A 137 -19.21 28.39 3.37
N LEU A 138 -18.45 27.31 3.22
CA LEU A 138 -17.00 27.37 3.11
C LEU A 138 -16.65 27.27 1.64
N ASP A 139 -15.76 28.13 1.16
CA ASP A 139 -15.14 27.93 -0.15
C ASP A 139 -14.48 26.55 -0.17
N ALA A 140 -14.68 25.82 -1.26
CA ALA A 140 -14.04 24.52 -1.43
C ALA A 140 -12.51 24.72 -1.39
N PRO A 141 -11.79 24.10 -0.42
CA PRO A 141 -10.38 24.30 -0.33
C PRO A 141 -9.69 23.73 -1.58
N LYS A 142 -8.67 24.44 -2.09
CA LYS A 142 -7.92 24.03 -3.29
C LYS A 142 -7.26 22.64 -3.16
N TYR A 143 -7.04 22.20 -1.92
CA TYR A 143 -6.55 20.88 -1.54
C TYR A 143 -7.36 20.39 -0.34
N VAL A 144 -7.63 19.09 -0.24
CA VAL A 144 -8.30 18.51 0.94
C VAL A 144 -7.32 18.56 2.10
N PRO A 145 -7.51 19.42 3.13
CA PRO A 145 -6.63 19.41 4.29
C PRO A 145 -6.87 18.14 5.12
N MET A 146 -5.91 17.80 5.99
CA MET A 146 -6.17 16.80 7.01
C MET A 146 -7.34 17.24 7.89
N GLN A 147 -8.18 16.28 8.27
CA GLN A 147 -9.45 16.55 8.95
C GLN A 147 -9.67 15.52 10.04
N VAL A 148 -10.38 15.92 11.09
CA VAL A 148 -10.87 15.00 12.13
C VAL A 148 -12.34 15.25 12.40
N ARG A 149 -13.12 14.17 12.37
CA ARG A 149 -14.54 14.16 12.74
C ARG A 149 -14.71 13.32 13.99
N PHE A 150 -15.52 13.80 14.92
CA PHE A 150 -15.81 13.13 16.18
C PHE A 150 -17.27 12.63 16.23
N PRO A 151 -17.59 11.64 17.07
CA PRO A 151 -18.93 11.05 17.15
C PRO A 151 -20.02 12.05 17.55
N ASP A 152 -19.68 13.11 18.29
CA ASP A 152 -20.60 14.18 18.69
C ASP A 152 -20.98 15.13 17.53
N GLY A 153 -20.49 14.86 16.32
CA GLY A 153 -20.71 15.68 15.13
C GLY A 153 -19.72 16.84 14.99
N SER A 154 -18.82 17.03 15.96
CA SER A 154 -17.78 18.05 15.83
C SER A 154 -16.77 17.69 14.74
N PHE A 155 -16.40 18.70 13.96
CA PHE A 155 -15.56 18.57 12.79
C PHE A 155 -14.50 19.66 12.80
N PHE A 156 -13.24 19.26 12.59
CA PHE A 156 -12.10 20.16 12.57
C PHE A 156 -11.26 19.94 11.31
N ILE A 157 -10.79 21.06 10.76
CA ILE A 157 -9.72 21.09 9.77
C ILE A 157 -8.41 21.29 10.53
N MET A 158 -7.39 20.51 10.16
CA MET A 158 -6.02 20.68 10.63
C MET A 158 -5.32 21.67 9.70
N LYS A 159 -5.35 22.95 10.04
CA LYS A 159 -4.71 24.01 9.25
C LYS A 159 -3.22 23.97 9.51
N GLU A 160 -2.45 23.60 8.50
CA GLU A 160 -1.00 23.56 8.59
C GLU A 160 -0.37 24.91 8.22
N THR A 161 0.71 25.30 8.92
CA THR A 161 1.59 26.38 8.46
C THR A 161 2.20 26.00 7.10
N PRO A 162 2.19 26.88 6.08
CA PRO A 162 2.79 26.58 4.79
C PRO A 162 4.22 26.07 4.91
N SER A 163 4.50 24.92 4.30
CA SER A 163 5.75 24.19 4.44
C SER A 163 6.10 23.44 3.16
N ASP A 164 7.32 22.92 3.07
CA ASP A 164 7.68 22.00 1.99
C ASP A 164 7.02 20.62 2.16
N LEU A 165 7.07 19.80 1.11
CA LEU A 165 6.44 18.49 1.11
C LEU A 165 7.00 17.55 2.21
N ALA A 166 8.31 17.61 2.48
CA ALA A 166 8.93 16.74 3.48
C ALA A 166 8.42 17.08 4.90
N THR A 167 8.33 18.38 5.20
CA THR A 167 7.77 18.91 6.44
C THR A 167 6.30 18.54 6.56
N HIS A 168 5.51 18.66 5.48
CA HIS A 168 4.11 18.21 5.46
C HIS A 168 3.98 16.71 5.78
N ILE A 169 4.84 15.86 5.22
CA ILE A 169 4.84 14.42 5.54
C ILE A 169 5.19 14.18 7.02
N GLN A 170 6.16 14.91 7.58
CA GLN A 170 6.49 14.82 9.00
C GLN A 170 5.33 15.27 9.90
N THR A 171 4.62 16.34 9.51
CA THR A 171 3.40 16.79 10.19
C THR A 171 2.32 15.69 10.16
N MET A 172 2.14 15.02 9.03
CA MET A 172 1.23 13.89 8.90
C MET A 172 1.61 12.71 9.80
N HIS A 173 2.91 12.38 9.89
CA HIS A 173 3.41 11.39 10.86
C HIS A 173 3.05 11.76 12.28
N ASN A 174 3.23 13.02 12.68
CA ASN A 174 2.90 13.48 14.03
C ASN A 174 1.39 13.35 14.32
N VAL A 175 0.53 13.58 13.33
CA VAL A 175 -0.91 13.34 13.43
C VAL A 175 -1.21 11.86 13.65
N VAL A 176 -0.63 10.96 12.85
CA VAL A 176 -0.84 9.51 13.02
C VAL A 176 -0.28 9.00 14.35
N ASN A 177 0.89 9.48 14.76
CA ASN A 177 1.53 9.18 16.05
C ASN A 177 0.69 9.64 17.25
N ALA A 178 -0.21 10.61 17.07
CA ALA A 178 -1.11 11.03 18.13
C ALA A 178 -2.09 9.93 18.57
N TYR A 179 -2.33 8.89 17.76
CA TYR A 179 -3.25 7.81 18.13
C TYR A 179 -2.74 6.39 17.86
N LYS A 180 -1.84 6.17 16.90
CA LYS A 180 -1.53 4.81 16.39
C LYS A 180 -1.07 3.78 17.44
N THR A 181 -0.46 4.22 18.54
CA THR A 181 0.03 3.34 19.63
C THR A 181 -0.89 3.28 20.85
N ARG A 182 -1.95 4.08 20.87
CA ARG A 182 -2.83 4.30 22.04
C ARG A 182 -4.30 4.06 21.73
N ALA A 183 -4.60 3.62 20.52
CA ALA A 183 -5.93 3.37 20.00
C ALA A 183 -5.86 2.23 18.97
N SER A 184 -7.00 1.65 18.66
CA SER A 184 -7.16 0.73 17.55
C SER A 184 -7.52 1.49 16.27
N LEU A 185 -7.21 0.88 15.12
CA LEU A 185 -7.28 1.55 13.82
C LEU A 185 -7.74 0.61 12.71
N ASP A 186 -8.68 1.12 11.90
CA ASP A 186 -9.14 0.52 10.64
C ASP A 186 -9.11 1.56 9.53
N ARG A 187 -9.07 1.05 8.29
CA ARG A 187 -8.97 1.87 7.08
C ARG A 187 -10.32 1.92 6.38
N THR A 188 -10.70 3.11 5.92
CA THR A 188 -11.95 3.31 5.18
C THR A 188 -11.81 4.34 4.07
N SER A 189 -12.56 4.17 2.99
CA SER A 189 -12.69 5.17 1.93
C SER A 189 -13.78 6.21 2.26
N GLN A 190 -14.58 5.97 3.29
CA GLN A 190 -15.69 6.85 3.66
C GLN A 190 -15.18 8.11 4.36
N THR A 191 -15.92 9.21 4.20
CA THR A 191 -15.63 10.51 4.82
C THR A 191 -16.68 10.90 5.87
N LEU A 192 -17.75 10.14 5.99
CA LEU A 192 -18.81 10.32 7.01
C LEU A 192 -18.57 9.38 8.17
N ILE A 193 -18.76 9.88 9.39
CA ILE A 193 -18.47 9.12 10.62
C ILE A 193 -19.65 8.28 11.11
N ASP A 194 -20.89 8.64 10.75
CA ASP A 194 -22.10 8.08 11.37
C ASP A 194 -22.28 6.57 11.14
N THR A 195 -21.82 6.05 10.01
CA THR A 195 -21.84 4.62 9.69
C THR A 195 -21.03 3.81 10.69
N PHE A 196 -19.94 4.37 11.23
CA PHE A 196 -19.03 3.68 12.14
C PHE A 196 -19.52 3.63 13.59
N LYS A 197 -20.46 4.52 13.99
CA LYS A 197 -21.04 4.53 15.34
C LYS A 197 -21.72 3.21 15.71
N LYS A 198 -22.26 2.51 14.71
CA LYS A 198 -22.93 1.20 14.89
C LYS A 198 -21.94 0.04 14.93
N ILE A 199 -20.73 0.22 14.40
CA ILE A 199 -19.71 -0.83 14.24
C ILE A 199 -18.76 -0.81 15.43
N TYR A 200 -18.38 0.38 15.90
CA TYR A 200 -17.43 0.57 16.99
C TYR A 200 -18.11 1.28 18.16
N PRO A 201 -18.50 0.57 19.23
CA PRO A 201 -19.08 1.18 20.43
C PRO A 201 -18.20 2.26 21.04
N ASP A 202 -16.87 2.04 21.03
CA ASP A 202 -15.86 2.96 21.58
C ASP A 202 -15.24 3.86 20.49
N LEU A 203 -16.01 4.26 19.47
CA LEU A 203 -15.55 5.11 18.38
C LEU A 203 -14.95 6.42 18.91
N THR A 204 -13.72 6.73 18.51
CA THR A 204 -13.02 7.95 18.87
C THR A 204 -13.15 9.02 17.80
N ALA A 205 -12.81 8.69 16.55
CA ALA A 205 -12.80 9.66 15.46
C ALA A 205 -12.70 9.01 14.08
N LEU A 206 -13.00 9.80 13.05
CA LEU A 206 -12.61 9.55 11.66
C LEU A 206 -11.59 10.61 11.24
N VAL A 207 -10.37 10.18 10.91
CA VAL A 207 -9.28 11.05 10.44
C VAL A 207 -9.16 10.92 8.92
N ILE A 208 -9.29 12.03 8.20
CA ILE A 208 -9.30 12.08 6.73
C ILE A 208 -8.01 12.75 6.25
N PHE A 209 -7.38 12.15 5.23
CA PHE A 209 -6.09 12.57 4.69
C PHE A 209 -6.20 13.17 3.27
N PRO A 210 -5.22 13.99 2.85
CA PRO A 210 -5.15 14.49 1.49
C PRO A 210 -4.94 13.37 0.46
N HIS A 211 -5.30 13.66 -0.79
CA HIS A 211 -5.00 12.81 -1.93
C HIS A 211 -3.58 13.02 -2.44
N PHE A 212 -2.91 11.92 -2.76
CA PHE A 212 -1.59 11.93 -3.39
C PHE A 212 -1.69 11.56 -4.87
N LYS A 213 -0.86 12.20 -5.69
CA LYS A 213 -0.61 11.75 -7.07
C LYS A 213 0.48 10.69 -7.03
N ILE A 214 0.40 9.67 -7.90
CA ILE A 214 1.41 8.61 -8.03
C ILE A 214 2.82 9.21 -8.21
N LYS A 215 2.97 10.23 -9.07
CA LYS A 215 4.23 10.94 -9.30
C LYS A 215 4.82 11.55 -8.01
N THR A 216 3.96 12.05 -7.12
CA THR A 216 4.40 12.59 -5.83
C THR A 216 4.94 11.49 -4.93
N VAL A 217 4.23 10.36 -4.82
CA VAL A 217 4.66 9.23 -3.99
C VAL A 217 5.96 8.60 -4.51
N LEU A 218 6.10 8.46 -5.83
CA LEU A 218 7.35 7.99 -6.45
C LEU A 218 8.54 8.90 -6.12
N LYS A 219 8.34 10.22 -6.14
CA LYS A 219 9.38 11.20 -5.79
C LYS A 219 9.76 11.10 -4.31
N LEU A 220 8.77 10.94 -3.42
CA LEU A 220 9.03 10.77 -1.98
C LEU A 220 9.82 9.47 -1.72
N ALA A 221 9.37 8.37 -2.32
CA ALA A 221 10.03 7.07 -2.19
C ALA A 221 11.47 7.10 -2.74
N SER A 222 11.72 7.76 -3.88
CA SER A 222 13.09 7.85 -4.44
C SER A 222 14.07 8.59 -3.52
N GLN A 223 13.54 9.47 -2.66
CA GLN A 223 14.25 10.25 -1.65
C GLN A 223 14.24 9.59 -0.26
N ASN A 224 13.75 8.34 -0.13
CA ASN A 224 13.57 7.63 1.14
C ASN A 224 12.68 8.36 2.16
N ILE A 225 11.73 9.18 1.69
CA ILE A 225 10.72 9.82 2.53
C ILE A 225 9.47 8.94 2.53
N LEU A 226 9.16 8.35 3.69
CA LEU A 226 8.01 7.45 3.87
C LEU A 226 6.77 8.21 4.30
N LEU A 227 5.63 7.81 3.76
CA LEU A 227 4.32 8.20 4.25
C LEU A 227 3.97 7.43 5.54
N PRO A 228 3.09 7.96 6.40
CA PRO A 228 2.52 7.19 7.49
C PRO A 228 1.84 5.91 7.00
N THR A 229 1.88 4.86 7.81
CA THR A 229 1.29 3.57 7.47
C THR A 229 -0.21 3.68 7.21
N GLY A 230 -0.68 3.00 6.16
CA GLY A 230 -2.11 2.75 5.95
C GLY A 230 -2.88 3.90 5.31
N ILE A 231 -2.23 4.89 4.70
CA ILE A 231 -2.91 6.05 4.09
C ILE A 231 -3.06 5.94 2.57
N THR A 232 -2.23 5.15 1.89
CA THR A 232 -2.32 4.95 0.44
C THR A 232 -3.10 3.69 0.10
N ARG A 233 -3.91 3.79 -0.95
CA ARG A 233 -4.71 2.69 -1.48
C ARG A 233 -4.46 2.57 -2.97
N PHE A 234 -3.51 1.71 -3.35
CA PHE A 234 -3.32 1.35 -4.74
C PHE A 234 -4.37 0.32 -5.17
N THR A 235 -5.03 0.58 -6.29
CA THR A 235 -5.80 -0.44 -7.01
C THR A 235 -5.10 -0.73 -8.33
N VAL A 236 -4.98 -2.02 -8.65
CA VAL A 236 -4.27 -2.50 -9.83
C VAL A 236 -5.14 -3.56 -10.48
N SER A 237 -5.32 -3.48 -11.80
CA SER A 237 -6.01 -4.52 -12.56
C SER A 237 -5.24 -4.87 -13.85
N PRO A 238 -5.07 -6.16 -14.18
CA PRO A 238 -5.33 -7.32 -13.32
C PRO A 238 -4.25 -7.51 -12.25
N ARG A 239 -4.57 -8.23 -11.16
CA ARG A 239 -3.59 -8.68 -10.15
C ARG A 239 -3.26 -10.15 -10.37
N ALA A 240 -1.99 -10.51 -10.22
CA ALA A 240 -1.58 -11.90 -10.10
C ALA A 240 -1.91 -12.40 -8.69
N LEU A 241 -2.85 -13.35 -8.59
CA LEU A 241 -3.23 -14.01 -7.34
C LEU A 241 -2.95 -15.52 -7.47
N HIS A 242 -2.66 -16.16 -6.34
CA HIS A 242 -2.40 -17.60 -6.21
C HIS A 242 -1.31 -18.12 -7.17
N LEU A 243 -0.26 -17.31 -7.36
CA LEU A 243 0.94 -17.71 -8.08
C LEU A 243 1.63 -18.91 -7.40
N ASN A 244 1.51 -19.04 -6.07
CA ASN A 244 2.05 -20.16 -5.28
C ASN A 244 3.49 -20.52 -5.68
N TYR A 245 4.35 -19.52 -5.85
CA TYR A 245 5.71 -19.71 -6.38
C TYR A 245 6.64 -20.26 -5.29
N PRO A 246 7.51 -21.23 -5.58
CA PRO A 246 8.37 -21.85 -4.58
C PRO A 246 9.38 -20.87 -3.97
N LEU A 247 9.43 -20.80 -2.64
CA LEU A 247 10.42 -19.99 -1.93
C LEU A 247 11.85 -20.50 -2.12
N HIS A 248 12.06 -21.82 -2.23
CA HIS A 248 13.42 -22.37 -2.41
C HIS A 248 14.10 -21.88 -3.70
N GLU A 249 13.33 -21.60 -4.77
CA GLU A 249 13.91 -21.01 -5.98
C GLU A 249 14.34 -19.56 -5.75
N LEU A 250 13.58 -18.80 -4.95
CA LEU A 250 13.92 -17.43 -4.58
C LEU A 250 15.16 -17.35 -3.68
N SER A 251 15.32 -18.30 -2.74
CA SER A 251 16.49 -18.36 -1.84
C SER A 251 17.74 -18.97 -2.47
N SER A 252 17.63 -19.71 -3.58
CA SER A 252 18.78 -20.38 -4.21
C SER A 252 19.88 -19.41 -4.66
N ALA A 253 21.13 -19.89 -4.72
CA ALA A 253 22.27 -19.12 -5.23
C ALA A 253 22.31 -18.99 -6.77
N LYS A 254 21.26 -19.45 -7.47
CA LYS A 254 21.20 -19.41 -8.94
C LYS A 254 21.13 -17.96 -9.44
N PRO A 255 21.70 -17.63 -10.62
CA PRO A 255 21.66 -16.29 -11.19
C PRO A 255 20.23 -15.78 -11.44
N LEU A 256 20.05 -14.46 -11.46
CA LEU A 256 18.77 -13.81 -11.68
C LEU A 256 18.15 -14.21 -13.03
N GLU A 257 18.98 -14.36 -14.07
CA GLU A 257 18.56 -14.79 -15.41
C GLU A 257 17.96 -16.19 -15.39
N TYR A 258 18.58 -17.10 -14.64
CA TYR A 258 18.06 -18.46 -14.45
C TYR A 258 16.69 -18.40 -13.76
N LYS A 259 16.59 -17.67 -12.65
CA LYS A 259 15.34 -17.59 -11.88
C LYS A 259 14.21 -16.98 -12.69
N GLN A 260 14.51 -15.98 -13.52
CA GLN A 260 13.51 -15.41 -14.43
C GLN A 260 13.09 -16.44 -15.49
N ALA A 261 14.02 -17.19 -16.09
CA ALA A 261 13.67 -18.23 -17.06
C ALA A 261 12.80 -19.33 -16.43
N TYR A 262 13.10 -19.71 -15.19
CA TYR A 262 12.29 -20.66 -14.43
C TYR A 262 10.88 -20.10 -14.15
N LEU A 263 10.76 -18.82 -13.76
CA LEU A 263 9.46 -18.16 -13.60
C LEU A 263 8.66 -18.11 -14.91
N ASP A 264 9.31 -17.82 -16.03
CA ASP A 264 8.67 -17.78 -17.34
C ASP A 264 8.11 -19.17 -17.71
N GLN A 265 8.89 -20.24 -17.49
CA GLN A 265 8.44 -21.61 -17.68
C GLN A 265 7.31 -22.00 -16.71
N TRP A 266 7.41 -21.62 -15.44
CA TRP A 266 6.39 -21.86 -14.40
C TRP A 266 5.02 -21.32 -14.81
N ILE A 267 5.01 -20.11 -15.37
CA ILE A 267 3.79 -19.46 -15.88
C ILE A 267 3.29 -20.18 -17.12
N GLU A 268 4.18 -20.47 -18.08
CA GLU A 268 3.84 -21.15 -19.34
C GLU A 268 3.15 -22.51 -19.10
N GLU A 269 3.72 -23.32 -18.20
CA GLU A 269 3.15 -24.62 -17.84
C GLU A 269 1.75 -24.50 -17.25
N ARG A 270 1.51 -23.49 -16.41
CA ARG A 270 0.18 -23.22 -15.84
C ARG A 270 -0.81 -22.76 -16.90
N VAL A 271 -0.39 -21.92 -17.85
CA VAL A 271 -1.25 -21.51 -18.98
C VAL A 271 -1.61 -22.73 -19.83
N LYS A 272 -0.63 -23.58 -20.19
CA LYS A 272 -0.86 -24.81 -20.97
C LYS A 272 -1.83 -25.77 -20.27
N LYS A 273 -1.72 -25.90 -18.94
CA LYS A 273 -2.61 -26.72 -18.11
C LYS A 273 -3.95 -26.06 -17.77
N LYS A 274 -4.29 -24.91 -18.38
CA LYS A 274 -5.52 -24.13 -18.10
C LYS A 274 -5.68 -23.73 -16.62
N GLY A 275 -4.56 -23.58 -15.91
CA GLY A 275 -4.49 -23.18 -14.50
C GLY A 275 -4.51 -21.66 -14.27
N VAL A 276 -4.66 -20.86 -15.32
CA VAL A 276 -4.75 -19.39 -15.24
C VAL A 276 -6.14 -18.96 -15.68
N ARG A 277 -6.82 -18.16 -14.85
CA ARG A 277 -8.14 -17.61 -15.12
C ARG A 277 -8.14 -16.10 -14.90
N LEU A 278 -8.82 -15.39 -15.79
CA LEU A 278 -9.08 -13.96 -15.65
C LEU A 278 -10.55 -13.78 -15.26
N TYR A 279 -10.79 -13.11 -14.14
CA TYR A 279 -12.12 -12.72 -13.69
C TYR A 279 -12.29 -11.23 -13.96
N SER A 280 -13.25 -10.88 -14.82
CA SER A 280 -13.53 -9.48 -15.21
C SER A 280 -14.44 -8.75 -14.23
N GLU A 281 -15.21 -9.49 -13.43
CA GLU A 281 -16.15 -8.96 -12.46
C GLU A 281 -15.52 -8.85 -11.05
N ALA A 282 -16.10 -7.97 -10.22
CA ALA A 282 -15.72 -7.88 -8.82
C ALA A 282 -15.94 -9.24 -8.13
N THR A 283 -14.86 -9.81 -7.58
CA THR A 283 -14.86 -11.16 -7.04
C THR A 283 -14.59 -11.11 -5.53
N PHE A 284 -15.40 -11.83 -4.74
CA PHE A 284 -15.09 -12.12 -3.35
C PHE A 284 -14.13 -13.31 -3.29
N LEU A 285 -13.01 -13.13 -2.60
CA LEU A 285 -12.00 -14.18 -2.39
C LEU A 285 -11.97 -14.53 -0.91
N PHE A 286 -12.33 -15.76 -0.57
CA PHE A 286 -12.17 -16.31 0.77
C PHE A 286 -10.78 -16.93 0.87
N ASP A 287 -9.79 -16.08 1.17
CA ASP A 287 -8.40 -16.50 1.42
C ASP A 287 -8.22 -16.73 2.92
N GLU A 288 -8.12 -18.00 3.33
CA GLU A 288 -7.50 -18.43 4.60
C GLU A 288 -5.98 -18.52 4.45
#